data_AF-A0A520MIL5-F1
#
_entry.id   AF-A0A520MIL5-F1
#
_cell.length_a   1.000
_cell.length_b   1.000
_cell.length_c   1.000
_cell.angle_alpha   90.00
_cell.angle_beta   90.00
_cell.angle_gamma   90.00
#
_symmetry.space_group_name_H-M   'P 1'
#
loop_
_entity.id
_entity.type
_entity.pdbx_description
1 polymer ?
#
loop_
_entity_poly.entity_id
_entity_poly.type
_entity_poly.pdbx_seq_one_letter_code
_entity_poly.pdbx_strand_id
1 'polypeptide(L)'
;MNKLFISMVIILLLHIEPADADNTSEIWVFEQALDVGMSALRRQDYEAAFDQLEKAAKLGNKVAQYNLALLYMGGSGVSQDYAQAYLWLNVAAEAREKTWRKLLDQLHNSLSQDQIVALTPHVNRYMERYGARAQGVNCSKRPSIGTKIKVMQCTKRPAPRES
;
A
#
# COMPACT_ATOMS: atom_id res chain seq x y z
N MET A 1 -35.33 44.21 -29.56
CA MET A 1 -34.93 44.62 -28.19
C MET A 1 -35.67 43.68 -27.25
N ASN A 2 -35.10 42.70 -26.55
CA ASN A 2 -33.81 42.61 -25.87
C ASN A 2 -32.93 41.48 -26.43
N LYS A 3 -31.64 41.78 -26.57
CA LYS A 3 -30.55 40.82 -26.73
C LYS A 3 -30.08 40.42 -25.34
N LEU A 4 -29.87 39.14 -25.08
CA LEU A 4 -28.71 38.64 -24.34
C LEU A 4 -28.57 37.11 -24.52
N PHE A 5 -27.90 36.77 -25.62
CA PHE A 5 -26.93 35.69 -25.80
C PHE A 5 -27.30 34.27 -25.34
N ILE A 6 -28.20 33.65 -26.12
CA ILE A 6 -28.00 32.25 -26.50
C ILE A 6 -26.98 32.25 -27.64
N SER A 7 -25.92 31.46 -27.49
CA SER A 7 -24.96 30.99 -28.52
C SER A 7 -23.49 31.39 -28.28
N MET A 8 -22.65 30.37 -28.47
CA MET A 8 -21.29 30.44 -28.99
C MET A 8 -20.12 30.42 -28.01
N VAL A 9 -20.05 29.41 -27.13
CA VAL A 9 -18.76 28.72 -26.83
C VAL A 9 -19.02 27.22 -26.70
N ILE A 10 -19.44 26.62 -27.82
CA ILE A 10 -19.16 25.21 -28.10
C ILE A 10 -17.98 25.24 -29.08
N ILE A 11 -16.86 24.65 -28.66
CA ILE A 11 -15.64 24.35 -29.41
C ILE A 11 -14.68 25.54 -29.61
N LEU A 12 -13.86 25.79 -28.59
CA LEU A 12 -12.41 25.92 -28.80
C LEU A 12 -11.74 24.87 -27.90
N LEU A 13 -11.02 23.96 -28.55
CA LEU A 13 -10.33 22.81 -27.98
C LEU A 13 -9.43 23.19 -26.81
N LEU A 14 -9.94 23.03 -25.59
CA LEU A 14 -9.13 22.51 -24.48
C LEU A 14 -9.62 21.09 -24.24
N HIS A 15 -9.26 20.18 -25.14
CA HIS A 15 -8.95 18.82 -24.70
C HIS A 15 -7.69 18.92 -23.85
N ILE A 16 -7.84 19.40 -22.62
CA ILE A 16 -7.02 18.85 -21.55
C ILE A 16 -7.74 17.56 -21.20
N GLU A 17 -7.53 16.54 -22.03
CA GLU A 17 -7.59 15.19 -21.48
C GLU A 17 -6.49 15.16 -20.42
N PRO A 18 -6.81 14.92 -19.13
CA PRO A 18 -5.75 14.65 -18.18
C PRO A 18 -5.09 13.35 -18.62
N ALA A 19 -3.96 13.46 -19.32
CA ALA A 19 -3.16 12.32 -19.76
C ALA A 19 -2.63 11.46 -18.61
N ASP A 20 -2.96 11.79 -17.34
CA ASP A 20 -2.51 11.10 -16.12
C ASP A 20 -3.66 10.87 -15.10
N ALA A 21 -4.91 10.68 -15.55
CA ALA A 21 -6.03 10.38 -14.63
C ALA A 21 -5.79 9.11 -13.78
N ASP A 22 -4.95 8.20 -14.26
CA ASP A 22 -4.63 6.94 -13.58
C ASP A 22 -3.72 7.17 -12.35
N ASN A 23 -2.60 7.90 -12.51
CA ASN A 23 -1.59 8.09 -11.45
C ASN A 23 -2.04 9.05 -10.33
N THR A 24 -2.85 10.05 -10.65
CA THR A 24 -3.40 10.97 -9.63
C THR A 24 -4.42 10.27 -8.73
N SER A 25 -5.18 9.32 -9.29
CA SER A 25 -6.08 8.47 -8.51
C SER A 25 -5.32 7.50 -7.60
N GLU A 26 -4.22 6.91 -8.07
CA GLU A 26 -3.39 6.01 -7.27
C GLU A 26 -2.71 6.70 -6.08
N ILE A 27 -2.21 7.93 -6.25
CA ILE A 27 -1.59 8.69 -5.14
C ILE A 27 -2.63 9.00 -4.06
N TRP A 28 -3.83 9.42 -4.46
CA TRP A 28 -4.94 9.67 -3.53
C TRP A 28 -5.35 8.40 -2.78
N VAL A 29 -5.51 7.29 -3.50
CA VAL A 29 -5.83 5.99 -2.91
C VAL A 29 -4.72 5.53 -1.96
N PHE A 30 -3.44 5.73 -2.32
CA PHE A 30 -2.29 5.35 -1.50
C PHE A 30 -2.32 5.99 -0.11
N GLU A 31 -2.53 7.31 -0.03
CA GLU A 31 -2.51 8.03 1.26
C GLU A 31 -3.82 7.81 2.04
N GLN A 32 -4.96 7.89 1.36
CA GLN A 32 -6.27 7.76 1.99
C GLN A 32 -6.51 6.35 2.53
N ALA A 33 -6.20 5.31 1.75
CA ALA A 33 -6.49 3.93 2.16
C ALA A 33 -5.66 3.51 3.38
N LEU A 34 -4.42 3.99 3.51
CA LEU A 34 -3.64 3.75 4.72
C LEU A 34 -4.31 4.38 5.95
N ASP A 35 -4.68 5.66 5.89
CA ASP A 35 -5.27 6.34 7.04
C ASP A 35 -6.61 5.71 7.46
N VAL A 36 -7.49 5.45 6.49
CA VAL A 36 -8.78 4.80 6.75
C VAL A 36 -8.57 3.41 7.33
N GLY A 37 -7.66 2.61 6.76
CA GLY A 37 -7.35 1.27 7.26
C GLY A 37 -6.80 1.29 8.68
N MET A 38 -5.85 2.18 8.99
CA MET A 38 -5.30 2.34 10.34
C MET A 38 -6.37 2.84 11.33
N SER A 39 -7.30 3.68 10.89
CA SER A 39 -8.44 4.15 11.67
C SER A 39 -9.43 3.03 11.98
N ALA A 40 -9.70 2.16 11.00
CA ALA A 40 -10.53 0.97 11.17
C ALA A 40 -9.90 -0.04 12.15
N LEU A 41 -8.58 -0.27 12.08
CA LEU A 41 -7.85 -1.09 13.05
C LEU A 41 -8.05 -0.59 14.49
N ARG A 42 -7.96 0.74 14.71
CA ARG A 42 -8.18 1.33 16.05
C ARG A 42 -9.60 1.12 16.57
N ARG A 43 -10.57 1.01 15.68
CA ARG A 43 -11.98 0.70 16.01
C ARG A 43 -12.28 -0.79 16.09
N GLN A 44 -11.29 -1.66 15.84
CA GLN A 44 -11.46 -3.11 15.72
C GLN A 44 -12.42 -3.53 14.58
N ASP A 45 -12.60 -2.67 13.59
CA ASP A 45 -13.33 -2.97 12.37
C ASP A 45 -12.36 -3.63 11.38
N TYR A 46 -12.13 -4.92 11.57
CA TYR A 46 -11.06 -5.64 10.89
C TYR A 46 -11.36 -5.92 9.42
N GLU A 47 -12.62 -6.06 9.03
CA GLU A 47 -13.04 -6.25 7.64
C GLU A 47 -12.78 -4.96 6.84
N ALA A 48 -13.25 -3.82 7.34
CA ALA A 48 -12.96 -2.53 6.71
C ALA A 48 -11.45 -2.21 6.73
N ALA A 49 -10.75 -2.58 7.80
CA ALA A 49 -9.30 -2.43 7.85
C ALA A 49 -8.61 -3.27 6.77
N PHE A 50 -9.00 -4.53 6.60
CA PHE A 50 -8.46 -5.43 5.59
C PHE A 50 -8.60 -4.82 4.19
N ASP A 51 -9.80 -4.42 3.80
CA ASP A 51 -10.08 -3.87 2.47
C ASP A 51 -9.23 -2.64 2.13
N GLN A 52 -9.05 -1.74 3.10
CA GLN A 52 -8.31 -0.50 2.89
C GLN A 52 -6.81 -0.73 2.93
N LEU A 53 -6.34 -1.58 3.84
CA LEU A 53 -4.93 -1.95 3.90
C LEU A 53 -4.51 -2.76 2.67
N GLU A 54 -5.39 -3.58 2.10
CA GLU A 54 -5.11 -4.32 0.88
C GLU A 54 -4.85 -3.38 -0.31
N LYS A 55 -5.67 -2.32 -0.45
CA LYS A 55 -5.48 -1.28 -1.48
C LYS A 55 -4.13 -0.58 -1.31
N ALA A 56 -3.83 -0.09 -0.11
CA ALA A 56 -2.56 0.58 0.16
C ALA A 56 -1.34 -0.36 0.02
N ALA A 57 -1.49 -1.64 0.39
CA ALA A 57 -0.43 -2.64 0.31
C ALA A 57 -0.07 -2.99 -1.14
N LYS A 58 -1.08 -3.12 -2.01
CA LYS A 58 -0.90 -3.32 -3.47
C LYS A 58 -0.15 -2.16 -4.11
N LEU A 59 -0.35 -0.94 -3.61
CA LEU A 59 0.35 0.26 -4.06
C LEU A 59 1.72 0.47 -3.40
N GLY A 60 2.29 -0.55 -2.75
CA GLY A 60 3.67 -0.51 -2.24
C GLY A 60 3.85 0.14 -0.86
N ASN A 61 2.76 0.40 -0.14
CA ASN A 61 2.85 0.96 1.21
C ASN A 61 3.33 -0.11 2.20
N LYS A 62 4.59 -0.02 2.66
CA LYS A 62 5.18 -1.01 3.58
C LYS A 62 4.49 -1.09 4.93
N VAL A 63 3.87 0.01 5.41
CA VAL A 63 3.10 -0.01 6.66
C VAL A 63 1.82 -0.80 6.45
N ALA A 64 1.13 -0.61 5.32
CA ALA A 64 -0.06 -1.39 5.00
C ALA A 64 0.26 -2.88 4.81
N GLN A 65 1.33 -3.20 4.09
CA GLN A 65 1.78 -4.59 3.88
C GLN A 65 2.06 -5.33 5.20
N TYR A 66 2.72 -4.65 6.15
CA TYR A 66 2.95 -5.20 7.48
C TYR A 66 1.64 -5.46 8.25
N ASN A 67 0.72 -4.50 8.25
CA ASN A 67 -0.56 -4.69 8.95
C ASN A 67 -1.44 -5.75 8.29
N LEU A 68 -1.43 -5.84 6.96
CA LEU A 68 -2.14 -6.88 6.23
C LEU A 68 -1.60 -8.28 6.57
N ALA A 69 -0.27 -8.43 6.73
CA ALA A 69 0.32 -9.67 7.21
C ALA A 69 -0.14 -10.04 8.63
N LEU A 70 -0.30 -9.06 9.53
CA LEU A 70 -0.84 -9.29 10.87
C LEU A 70 -2.31 -9.76 10.83
N LEU A 71 -3.13 -9.19 9.95
CA LEU A 71 -4.53 -9.61 9.80
C LEU A 71 -4.64 -11.06 9.31
N TYR A 72 -3.86 -11.44 8.31
CA TYR A 72 -3.77 -12.83 7.85
C TYR A 72 -3.22 -13.77 8.92
N MET A 73 -2.22 -13.35 9.71
CA MET A 73 -1.67 -14.16 10.79
C MET A 73 -2.66 -14.37 11.93
N GLY A 74 -3.47 -13.36 12.24
CA GLY A 74 -4.46 -13.40 13.32
C GLY A 74 -5.85 -13.91 12.92
N GLY A 75 -6.14 -14.01 11.61
CA GLY A 75 -7.48 -14.31 11.13
C GLY A 75 -8.52 -13.23 11.47
N SER A 76 -8.09 -11.96 11.54
CA SER A 76 -8.95 -10.82 11.90
C SER A 76 -9.45 -10.14 10.64
N GLY A 77 -10.77 -10.14 10.40
CA GLY A 77 -11.37 -9.57 9.19
C GLY A 77 -11.12 -10.38 7.91
N VAL A 78 -10.37 -11.48 8.02
CA VAL A 78 -10.06 -12.44 6.95
C VAL A 78 -9.77 -13.80 7.58
N SER A 79 -9.92 -14.90 6.85
CA SER A 79 -9.47 -16.21 7.33
C SER A 79 -7.97 -16.21 7.62
N GLN A 80 -7.56 -16.93 8.68
CA GLN A 80 -6.15 -17.07 9.01
C GLN A 80 -5.41 -17.78 7.88
N ASP A 81 -4.32 -17.16 7.41
CA ASP A 81 -3.48 -17.68 6.33
C ASP A 81 -2.02 -17.28 6.56
N TYR A 82 -1.24 -18.20 7.12
CA TYR A 82 0.18 -17.98 7.38
C TYR A 82 1.01 -17.83 6.09
N ALA A 83 0.58 -18.43 4.98
CA ALA A 83 1.26 -18.29 3.70
C ALA A 83 1.08 -16.88 3.14
N GLN A 84 -0.13 -16.33 3.14
CA GLN A 84 -0.37 -14.93 2.77
C GLN A 84 0.33 -13.95 3.69
N ALA A 85 0.32 -14.20 5.02
CA ALA A 85 1.07 -13.41 5.97
C ALA A 85 2.57 -13.39 5.64
N TYR A 86 3.14 -14.55 5.30
CA TYR A 86 4.54 -14.67 4.92
C TYR A 86 4.88 -13.88 3.64
N LEU A 87 4.03 -13.96 2.62
CA LEU A 87 4.22 -13.21 1.37
C LEU A 87 4.19 -11.70 1.60
N TRP A 88 3.15 -11.17 2.24
CA TRP A 88 3.02 -9.74 2.50
C TRP A 88 4.12 -9.19 3.40
N LEU A 89 4.54 -9.96 4.41
CA LEU A 89 5.59 -9.55 5.32
C LEU A 89 6.97 -9.50 4.64
N ASN A 90 7.26 -10.43 3.73
CA ASN A 90 8.50 -10.38 2.95
C ASN A 90 8.56 -9.14 2.04
N VAL A 91 7.44 -8.74 1.43
CA VAL A 91 7.37 -7.50 0.64
C VAL A 91 7.62 -6.26 1.49
N ALA A 92 7.06 -6.23 2.71
CA ALA A 92 7.33 -5.14 3.64
C ALA A 92 8.81 -5.11 4.08
N ALA A 93 9.42 -6.29 4.33
CA ALA A 93 10.71 -6.46 5.00
C ALA A 93 11.95 -5.94 4.26
N GLU A 94 11.85 -5.47 3.01
CA GLU A 94 12.90 -4.69 2.32
C GLU A 94 13.49 -3.56 3.21
N ALA A 95 12.72 -3.07 4.18
CA ALA A 95 13.09 -1.99 5.09
C ALA A 95 14.11 -2.34 6.19
N ARG A 96 14.59 -3.59 6.32
CA ARG A 96 15.47 -4.05 7.42
C ARG A 96 14.94 -3.76 8.84
N GLU A 97 13.62 -3.67 8.98
CA GLU A 97 12.95 -3.42 10.25
C GLU A 97 13.17 -4.61 11.21
N LYS A 98 13.47 -4.37 12.51
CA LYS A 98 13.81 -5.45 13.46
C LYS A 98 12.56 -6.21 13.91
N THR A 99 11.47 -5.49 14.18
CA THR A 99 10.16 -6.04 14.55
C THR A 99 9.59 -6.89 13.42
N TRP A 100 9.69 -6.44 12.16
CA TRP A 100 9.17 -7.20 11.02
C TRP A 100 9.92 -8.52 10.80
N ARG A 101 11.24 -8.53 11.06
CA ARG A 101 12.04 -9.77 11.05
C ARG A 101 11.65 -10.74 12.15
N LYS A 102 11.42 -10.27 13.37
CA LYS A 102 10.91 -11.14 14.46
C LYS A 102 9.59 -11.80 14.08
N LEU A 103 8.72 -11.10 13.35
CA LEU A 103 7.46 -11.64 12.89
C LEU A 103 7.65 -12.72 11.81
N LEU A 104 8.64 -12.58 10.92
CA LEU A 104 9.02 -13.65 9.99
C LEU A 104 9.52 -14.89 10.75
N ASP A 105 10.34 -14.70 11.79
CA ASP A 105 10.81 -15.80 12.64
C ASP A 105 9.63 -16.51 13.33
N GLN A 106 8.61 -15.77 13.76
CA GLN A 106 7.38 -16.35 14.31
C GLN A 106 6.60 -17.16 13.27
N LEU A 107 6.53 -16.70 12.02
CA LEU A 107 5.90 -17.45 10.93
C LEU A 107 6.65 -18.74 10.60
N HIS A 108 7.97 -18.78 10.75
CA HIS A 108 8.74 -20.02 10.59
C HIS A 108 8.40 -21.09 11.63
N ASN A 109 7.77 -20.73 12.76
CA ASN A 109 7.25 -21.72 13.70
C ASN A 109 5.89 -22.29 13.26
N SER A 110 5.18 -21.61 12.37
CA SER A 110 3.84 -22.01 11.86
C SER A 110 3.90 -22.62 10.46
N LEU A 111 4.95 -22.32 9.70
CA LEU A 111 5.21 -22.85 8.36
C LEU A 111 6.41 -23.81 8.42
N SER A 112 6.26 -25.01 7.86
CA SER A 112 7.38 -25.93 7.68
C SER A 112 8.43 -25.38 6.70
N GLN A 113 9.65 -25.88 6.80
CA GLN A 113 10.74 -25.50 5.89
C GLN A 113 10.36 -25.73 4.42
N ASP A 114 9.67 -26.83 4.11
CA ASP A 114 9.24 -27.16 2.75
C ASP A 114 8.18 -26.17 2.24
N GLN A 115 7.25 -25.73 3.09
CA GLN A 115 6.28 -24.69 2.74
C GLN A 115 6.98 -23.36 2.45
N ILE A 116 7.99 -22.98 3.24
CA ILE A 116 8.77 -21.76 3.01
C ILE A 116 9.52 -21.82 1.67
N VAL A 117 10.15 -22.96 1.38
CA VAL A 117 10.83 -23.18 0.10
C VAL A 117 9.84 -23.06 -1.06
N ALA A 118 8.64 -23.67 -0.93
CA ALA A 118 7.60 -23.57 -1.95
C ALA A 118 7.07 -22.13 -2.16
N LEU A 119 7.07 -21.31 -1.10
CA LEU A 119 6.62 -19.91 -1.17
C LEU A 119 7.67 -18.95 -1.74
N THR A 120 8.96 -19.33 -1.74
CA THR A 120 10.06 -18.48 -2.22
C THR A 120 9.82 -17.88 -3.62
N PRO A 121 9.41 -18.64 -4.65
CA PRO A 121 9.13 -18.04 -5.97
C PRO A 121 7.92 -17.09 -5.96
N HIS A 122 6.98 -17.25 -5.01
CA HIS A 122 5.84 -16.34 -4.87
C HIS A 122 6.26 -15.01 -4.24
N VAL A 123 7.21 -15.03 -3.30
CA VAL A 123 7.78 -13.81 -2.71
C VAL A 123 8.37 -12.91 -3.79
N ASN A 124 9.16 -13.46 -4.72
CA ASN A 124 9.76 -12.68 -5.80
C ASN A 124 8.70 -12.00 -6.66
N ARG A 125 7.64 -12.72 -7.05
CA ARG A 125 6.52 -12.13 -7.82
C ARG A 125 5.79 -11.04 -7.05
N TYR A 126 5.62 -11.22 -5.74
CA TYR A 126 5.00 -10.21 -4.87
C TYR A 126 5.87 -8.96 -4.75
N MET A 127 7.19 -9.10 -4.69
CA MET A 127 8.14 -7.98 -4.68
C MET A 127 8.13 -7.21 -6.00
N GLU A 128 8.12 -7.91 -7.13
CA GLU A 128 8.05 -7.33 -8.46
C GLU A 128 6.73 -6.59 -8.71
N ARG A 129 5.63 -7.07 -8.13
CA ARG A 129 4.32 -6.47 -8.32
C ARG A 129 3.98 -5.40 -7.29
N TYR A 130 4.19 -5.68 -6.01
CA TYR A 130 3.72 -4.85 -4.90
C TYR A 130 4.87 -4.24 -4.09
N GLY A 131 6.13 -4.49 -4.43
CA GLY A 131 7.26 -3.87 -3.75
C GLY A 131 7.27 -2.35 -3.90
N ALA A 132 7.78 -1.64 -2.89
CA ALA A 132 7.80 -0.17 -2.91
C ALA A 132 8.56 0.37 -4.14
N ARG A 133 9.67 -0.27 -4.53
CA ARG A 133 10.40 0.10 -5.74
C ARG A 133 9.56 -0.08 -7.01
N ALA A 134 8.88 -1.22 -7.14
CA ALA A 134 8.03 -1.53 -8.27
C ALA A 134 6.86 -0.53 -8.40
N GLN A 135 6.35 -0.07 -7.27
CA GLN A 135 5.22 0.85 -7.18
C GLN A 135 5.61 2.34 -7.15
N GLY A 136 6.90 2.66 -7.36
CA GLY A 136 7.39 4.05 -7.36
C GLY A 136 7.28 4.74 -5.99
N VAL A 137 7.23 3.97 -4.91
CA VAL A 137 7.09 4.46 -3.53
C VAL A 137 8.46 4.57 -2.86
N ASN A 138 8.72 5.73 -2.27
CA ASN A 138 9.89 5.94 -1.42
C ASN A 138 9.52 5.73 0.04
N CYS A 139 10.13 4.73 0.68
CA CYS A 139 9.94 4.44 2.09
C CYS A 139 11.24 4.65 2.88
N SER A 140 11.17 5.41 3.98
CA SER A 140 12.32 5.68 4.83
C SER A 140 11.92 5.76 6.31
N LYS A 141 12.85 5.38 7.21
CA LYS A 141 12.67 5.57 8.66
C LYS A 141 12.92 7.03 9.03
N ARG A 142 11.87 7.75 9.42
CA ARG A 142 11.93 9.16 9.81
C ARG A 142 11.41 9.36 11.24
N PRO A 143 11.91 10.36 11.98
CA PRO A 143 11.34 10.70 13.28
C PRO A 143 9.84 11.01 13.15
N SER A 144 9.03 10.43 14.03
CA SER A 144 7.64 10.85 14.17
C SER A 144 7.60 12.28 14.73
N ILE A 145 6.64 13.09 14.27
CA ILE A 145 6.54 14.52 14.58
C ILE A 145 6.60 14.72 16.10
N GLY A 146 7.51 15.59 16.55
CA GLY A 146 7.69 15.91 17.98
C GLY A 146 8.38 14.83 18.82
N THR A 147 8.91 13.76 18.21
CA THR A 147 9.56 12.66 18.95
C THR A 147 10.92 12.27 18.36
N LYS A 148 11.72 11.53 19.13
CA LYS A 148 12.95 10.87 18.63
C LYS A 148 12.68 9.48 18.04
N ILE A 149 11.44 9.00 18.10
CA ILE A 149 11.07 7.65 17.67
C ILE A 149 11.01 7.64 16.14
N LYS A 150 11.82 6.79 15.51
CA LYS A 150 11.83 6.63 14.05
C LYS A 150 10.77 5.62 13.63
N VAL A 151 9.81 6.08 12.82
CA VAL A 151 8.76 5.26 12.23
C VAL A 151 8.98 5.12 10.73
N MET A 152 8.48 4.04 10.13
CA MET A 152 8.46 3.91 8.68
C MET A 152 7.49 4.94 8.09
N GLN A 153 7.96 5.74 7.14
CA GLN A 153 7.13 6.65 6.36
C GLN A 153 7.34 6.35 4.88
N CYS A 154 6.23 6.17 4.16
CA CYS A 154 6.22 5.89 2.72
C CYS A 154 5.47 7.00 1.99
N THR A 155 6.05 7.48 0.90
CA THR A 155 5.49 8.53 0.05
C THR A 155 5.53 8.09 -1.41
N LYS A 156 4.41 8.21 -2.11
CA LYS A 156 4.34 8.02 -3.57
C LYS A 156 4.49 9.39 -4.24
N ARG A 157 5.36 9.49 -5.26
CA ARG A 157 5.57 10.74 -6.02
C ARG A 157 4.92 10.62 -7.39
N PRO A 158 4.44 11.73 -8.00
CA PRO A 158 4.04 11.73 -9.40
C PRO A 158 5.20 11.26 -10.30
N ALA A 159 4.88 10.56 -11.39
CA ALA A 159 5.88 10.18 -12.37
C ALA A 159 6.58 11.44 -12.92
N PRO A 160 7.90 11.42 -13.17
CA PRO A 160 8.56 12.54 -13.82
C PRO A 160 7.94 12.73 -15.20
N ARG A 161 7.63 13.98 -15.56
CA ARG A 161 7.14 14.33 -16.90
C ARG A 161 8.20 13.92 -17.92
N GLU A 162 7.85 13.01 -18.83
CA GLU A 162 8.67 12.78 -20.02
C GLU A 162 8.67 14.08 -20.83
N SER A 163 9.87 14.61 -21.09
CA SER A 163 10.10 15.91 -21.73
C SER A 163 10.01 15.83 -23.24
#